data_AF-A0A940RSX7-F1
#
_entry.id   AF-A0A940RSX7-F1
#
_cell.length_a   1.000
_cell.length_b   1.000
_cell.length_c   1.000
_cell.angle_alpha   90.00
_cell.angle_beta   90.00
_cell.angle_gamma   90.00
#
_symmetry.space_group_name_H-M   'P 1'
#
loop_
_entity.id
_entity.type
_entity.pdbx_description
1 polymer ?
#
loop_
_entity_poly.entity_id
_entity_poly.type
_entity_poly.pdbx_seq_one_letter_code
_entity_poly.pdbx_strand_id
1 'polypeptide(L)'
;RRRRMCTSIVRSSTYTLPTHLRPLTPGFHDLPDEGELVWVDQRQAGTLYLVYLREQATRVALWFAVLPAMLTLFAIYGVTWLTYKASKRLVSPVAWLARQVSRWDPRHPDIAALAPDRLPADVEGEARQLARALHSLGGRVEAQLERERNFTRDASHELRTPLTVIRVASDMALDEPEVPPRVVRSLQRIQRSGRDMEAVIDAFLILARESGVEPQSEWFDVCDVVQEEAESARMLLGEKPVVLDVHCNGRPQLYAPPRVLHVVIGNLLRNACAYTDRGTVAVTVDPAGVTVSDTGIGMARPSAQGQAM
;
A
#
# COMPACT_ATOMS: atom_id res chain seq x y z
N ARG A 1 -54.54 -16.63 38.40
CA ARG A 1 -55.56 -15.67 38.92
C ARG A 1 -56.64 -15.48 37.86
N ARG A 2 -57.78 -16.17 38.02
CA ARG A 2 -58.91 -16.14 37.06
C ARG A 2 -59.64 -14.80 37.16
N ARG A 3 -59.61 -13.99 36.09
CA ARG A 3 -60.39 -12.75 35.97
C ARG A 3 -61.85 -13.13 35.66
N ARG A 4 -62.78 -12.80 36.55
CA ARG A 4 -64.23 -12.96 36.32
C ARG A 4 -64.68 -11.81 35.42
N MET A 5 -65.06 -12.15 34.19
CA MET A 5 -65.82 -11.30 33.29
C MET A 5 -67.29 -11.46 33.73
N CYS A 6 -67.83 -10.49 34.46
CA CYS A 6 -69.24 -10.50 34.87
C CYS A 6 -70.09 -9.98 33.71
N THR A 7 -70.41 -10.85 32.76
CA THR A 7 -71.46 -10.60 31.79
C THR A 7 -72.79 -11.00 32.45
N SER A 8 -73.46 -10.06 33.13
CA SER A 8 -74.80 -10.34 33.67
C SER A 8 -75.83 -10.24 32.54
N ILE A 9 -76.09 -11.34 31.86
CA ILE A 9 -77.32 -11.47 31.05
C ILE A 9 -78.41 -11.84 32.04
N VAL A 10 -79.12 -10.83 32.55
CA VAL A 10 -80.17 -11.01 33.55
C VAL A 10 -81.49 -11.30 32.84
N ARG A 11 -81.86 -12.59 32.78
CA ARG A 11 -83.26 -13.00 32.58
C ARG A 11 -83.91 -13.08 33.95
N SER A 12 -84.69 -12.05 34.28
CA SER A 12 -85.48 -11.86 35.51
C SER A 12 -84.74 -12.07 36.84
N SER A 13 -84.21 -11.00 37.42
CA SER A 13 -83.96 -10.93 38.86
C SER A 13 -84.33 -9.53 39.40
N THR A 14 -84.85 -9.52 40.61
CA THR A 14 -85.51 -8.43 41.35
C THR A 14 -84.54 -7.36 41.86
N TYR A 15 -83.66 -6.82 41.00
CA TYR A 15 -82.82 -5.67 41.33
C TYR A 15 -83.46 -4.38 40.81
N THR A 16 -83.75 -3.44 41.71
CA THR A 16 -84.21 -2.10 41.35
C THR A 16 -83.10 -1.34 40.63
N LEU A 17 -83.36 -0.91 39.39
CA LEU A 17 -82.43 -0.10 38.60
C LEU A 17 -82.04 1.18 39.38
N PRO A 18 -80.72 1.47 39.56
CA PRO A 18 -80.23 2.69 40.20
C PRO A 18 -80.86 3.96 39.61
N THR A 19 -81.14 4.94 40.46
CA THR A 19 -81.94 6.14 40.09
C THR A 19 -81.26 6.97 39.00
N HIS A 20 -79.93 7.00 38.95
CA HIS A 20 -79.16 7.74 37.94
C HIS A 20 -79.17 7.09 36.53
N LEU A 21 -79.58 5.80 36.40
CA LEU A 21 -79.63 5.10 35.11
C LEU A 21 -81.00 5.15 34.42
N ARG A 22 -82.06 5.53 35.14
CA ARG A 22 -83.45 5.57 34.64
C ARG A 22 -83.74 6.61 33.54
N PRO A 23 -83.10 7.80 33.48
CA PRO A 23 -83.42 8.80 32.48
C PRO A 23 -82.67 8.59 31.14
N LEU A 24 -81.84 7.56 31.02
CA LEU A 24 -80.98 7.36 29.85
C LEU A 24 -81.77 6.78 28.67
N THR A 25 -81.67 7.43 27.51
CA THR A 25 -82.29 6.99 26.26
C THR A 25 -81.45 5.88 25.58
N PRO A 26 -82.01 5.12 24.62
CA PRO A 26 -81.23 4.13 23.88
C PRO A 26 -80.00 4.77 23.20
N GLY A 27 -78.81 4.21 23.43
CA GLY A 27 -77.55 4.79 22.97
C GLY A 27 -76.39 4.64 23.95
N PHE A 28 -75.26 5.27 23.62
CA PHE A 28 -74.07 5.35 24.48
C PHE A 28 -74.13 6.61 25.35
N HIS A 29 -74.01 6.45 26.67
CA HIS A 29 -73.97 7.55 27.63
C HIS A 29 -72.71 7.45 28.49
N ASP A 30 -71.95 8.53 28.58
CA ASP A 30 -70.80 8.67 29.48
C ASP A 30 -71.25 9.43 30.73
N LEU A 31 -71.14 8.80 31.91
CA LEU A 31 -71.47 9.40 33.20
C LEU A 31 -70.18 9.69 33.98
N PRO A 32 -69.55 10.87 33.76
CA PRO A 32 -68.24 11.20 34.35
C PRO A 32 -68.25 11.27 35.88
N ASP A 33 -69.35 11.71 36.50
CA ASP A 33 -69.47 11.88 37.96
C ASP A 33 -69.53 10.54 38.71
N GLU A 34 -70.07 9.49 38.08
CA GLU A 34 -70.18 8.14 38.66
C GLU A 34 -69.01 7.24 38.19
N GLY A 35 -68.21 7.70 37.21
CA GLY A 35 -67.10 6.93 36.65
C GLY A 35 -67.55 5.71 35.84
N GLU A 36 -68.72 5.77 35.22
CA GLU A 36 -69.36 4.66 34.50
C GLU A 36 -69.67 5.02 33.04
N LEU A 37 -69.50 4.05 32.15
CA LEU A 37 -69.93 4.09 30.75
C LEU A 37 -71.13 3.16 30.60
N VAL A 38 -72.25 3.68 30.11
CA VAL A 38 -73.51 2.93 30.05
C VAL A 38 -73.98 2.85 28.61
N TRP A 39 -74.23 1.63 28.14
CA TRP A 39 -74.91 1.39 26.86
C TRP A 39 -76.31 0.84 27.11
N VAL A 40 -77.30 1.50 26.52
CA VAL A 40 -78.71 1.17 26.66
C VAL A 40 -79.25 0.67 25.32
N ASP A 41 -79.69 -0.58 25.28
CA ASP A 41 -80.31 -1.20 24.10
C ASP A 41 -81.75 -1.63 24.41
N GLN A 42 -82.67 -1.25 23.55
CA GLN A 42 -84.09 -1.49 23.74
C GLN A 42 -84.53 -2.62 22.81
N ARG A 43 -84.78 -3.80 23.38
CA ARG A 43 -85.23 -4.98 22.64
C ARG A 43 -86.68 -5.31 22.98
N GLN A 44 -87.32 -6.12 22.13
CA GLN A 44 -88.71 -6.57 22.33
C GLN A 44 -88.94 -7.30 23.67
N ALA A 45 -87.88 -7.79 24.32
CA ALA A 45 -87.94 -8.49 25.61
C ALA A 45 -87.60 -7.58 26.83
N GLY A 46 -87.27 -6.29 26.63
CA GLY A 46 -86.91 -5.35 27.70
C GLY A 46 -85.76 -4.42 27.32
N THR A 47 -85.45 -3.47 28.23
CA THR A 47 -84.31 -2.56 28.09
C THR A 47 -83.09 -3.17 28.77
N LEU A 48 -82.00 -3.34 28.04
CA LEU A 48 -80.74 -3.87 28.53
C LEU A 48 -79.79 -2.70 28.84
N TYR A 49 -79.33 -2.62 30.09
CA TYR A 49 -78.30 -1.67 30.53
C TYR A 49 -76.98 -2.41 30.70
N LEU A 50 -75.98 -2.08 29.89
CA LEU A 50 -74.60 -2.54 30.08
C LEU A 50 -73.78 -1.41 30.71
N VAL A 51 -73.38 -1.60 31.96
CA VAL A 51 -72.58 -0.63 32.73
C VAL A 51 -71.12 -1.10 32.78
N TYR A 52 -70.20 -0.24 32.35
CA TYR A 52 -68.75 -0.46 32.36
C TYR A 52 -68.06 0.58 33.24
N LEU A 53 -67.23 0.15 34.19
CA LEU A 53 -66.42 1.07 35.02
C LEU A 53 -65.31 1.73 34.17
N ARG A 54 -65.36 3.05 34.05
CA ARG A 54 -64.48 3.88 33.20
C ARG A 54 -63.00 3.73 33.54
N GLU A 55 -62.66 3.61 34.82
CA GLU A 55 -61.28 3.47 35.30
C GLU A 55 -60.60 2.17 34.82
N GLN A 56 -61.38 1.11 34.59
CA GLN A 56 -60.86 -0.15 34.05
C GLN A 56 -60.66 -0.07 32.53
N ALA A 57 -61.57 0.59 31.82
CA ALA A 57 -61.52 0.71 30.36
C ALA A 57 -60.29 1.52 29.90
N THR A 58 -60.01 2.68 30.52
CA THR A 58 -58.87 3.54 30.16
C THR A 58 -57.53 2.92 30.50
N ARG A 59 -57.41 2.27 31.68
CA ARG A 59 -56.18 1.59 32.10
C ARG A 59 -55.85 0.43 31.17
N VAL A 60 -56.85 -0.34 30.75
CA VAL A 60 -56.69 -1.44 29.79
C VAL A 60 -56.28 -0.92 28.42
N ALA A 61 -56.94 0.13 27.91
CA ALA A 61 -56.58 0.77 26.64
C ALA A 61 -55.13 1.30 26.62
N LEU A 62 -54.67 1.90 27.72
CA LEU A 62 -53.31 2.40 27.85
C LEU A 62 -52.27 1.26 27.80
N TRP A 63 -52.53 0.12 28.47
CA TRP A 63 -51.66 -1.06 28.34
C TRP A 63 -51.66 -1.65 26.92
N PHE A 64 -52.80 -1.64 26.23
CA PHE A 64 -52.88 -2.06 24.83
C PHE A 64 -52.15 -1.13 23.87
N ALA A 65 -51.88 0.13 24.23
CA ALA A 65 -51.07 1.04 23.42
C ALA A 65 -49.57 1.01 23.79
N VAL A 66 -49.24 1.04 25.09
CA VAL A 66 -47.85 1.14 25.56
C VAL A 66 -47.09 -0.17 25.37
N LEU A 67 -47.74 -1.32 25.58
CA LEU A 67 -47.07 -2.62 25.44
C LEU A 67 -46.58 -2.88 24.01
N PRO A 68 -47.40 -2.75 22.94
CA PRO A 68 -46.89 -2.90 21.58
C PRO A 68 -45.90 -1.80 21.22
N ALA A 69 -46.09 -0.55 21.66
CA ALA A 69 -45.12 0.53 21.39
C ALA A 69 -43.73 0.22 21.96
N MET A 70 -43.66 -0.26 23.21
CA MET A 70 -42.40 -0.71 23.80
C MET A 70 -41.81 -1.92 23.08
N LEU A 71 -42.64 -2.87 22.66
CA LEU A 71 -42.19 -4.07 21.94
C LEU A 71 -41.63 -3.70 20.56
N THR A 72 -42.27 -2.78 19.83
CA THR A 72 -41.77 -2.22 18.57
C THR A 72 -40.45 -1.49 18.78
N LEU A 73 -40.34 -0.65 19.82
CA LEU A 73 -39.11 0.09 20.12
C LEU A 73 -37.96 -0.86 20.50
N PHE A 74 -38.24 -1.89 21.28
CA PHE A 74 -37.28 -2.94 21.62
C PHE A 74 -36.85 -3.74 20.38
N ALA A 75 -37.78 -4.05 19.47
CA ALA A 75 -37.48 -4.72 18.21
C ALA A 75 -36.58 -3.85 17.32
N ILE A 76 -36.89 -2.55 17.17
CA ILE A 76 -36.06 -1.60 16.42
C ILE A 76 -34.66 -1.54 17.05
N TYR A 77 -34.57 -1.33 18.36
CA TYR A 77 -33.29 -1.27 19.06
C TYR A 77 -32.48 -2.57 18.90
N GLY A 78 -33.15 -3.72 19.02
CA GLY A 78 -32.54 -5.03 18.84
C GLY A 78 -32.00 -5.23 17.43
N VAL A 79 -32.78 -4.87 16.40
CA VAL A 79 -32.34 -4.91 14.99
C VAL A 79 -31.17 -3.97 14.77
N THR A 80 -31.26 -2.70 15.18
CA THR A 80 -30.17 -1.72 15.02
C THR A 80 -28.89 -2.18 15.70
N TRP A 81 -28.98 -2.70 16.93
CA TRP A 81 -27.83 -3.23 17.66
C TRP A 81 -27.21 -4.45 16.96
N LEU A 82 -28.04 -5.36 16.48
CA LEU A 82 -27.59 -6.54 15.74
C LEU A 82 -26.91 -6.16 14.42
N THR A 83 -27.50 -5.24 13.65
CA THR A 83 -26.94 -4.70 12.40
C THR A 83 -25.61 -3.99 12.64
N TYR A 84 -25.52 -3.17 13.70
CA TYR A 84 -24.28 -2.49 14.08
C TYR A 84 -23.16 -3.50 14.42
N LYS A 85 -23.48 -4.51 15.23
CA LYS A 85 -22.53 -5.56 15.62
C LYS A 85 -22.07 -6.40 14.43
N ALA A 86 -22.99 -6.75 13.51
CA ALA A 86 -22.68 -7.48 12.29
C ALA A 86 -21.79 -6.66 11.34
N SER A 87 -22.11 -5.37 11.12
CA SER A 87 -21.30 -4.48 10.27
C SER A 87 -19.88 -4.33 10.78
N LYS A 88 -19.69 -4.14 12.09
CA LYS A 88 -18.34 -4.03 12.67
C LYS A 88 -17.50 -5.30 12.48
N ARG A 89 -18.12 -6.49 12.52
CA ARG A 89 -17.42 -7.76 12.28
C ARG A 89 -16.99 -7.95 10.83
N LEU A 90 -17.79 -7.48 9.86
CA LEU A 90 -17.49 -7.66 8.43
C LEU A 90 -16.54 -6.61 7.88
N VAL A 91 -16.66 -5.35 8.31
CA VAL A 91 -15.87 -4.23 7.76
C VAL A 91 -14.48 -4.15 8.39
N SER A 92 -14.34 -4.50 9.67
CA SER A 92 -13.06 -4.40 10.39
C SER A 92 -11.91 -5.22 9.77
N PRO A 93 -12.12 -6.49 9.37
CA PRO A 93 -11.05 -7.30 8.78
C PRO A 93 -10.58 -6.78 7.42
N VAL A 94 -11.50 -6.32 6.57
CA VAL A 94 -11.17 -5.74 5.26
C VAL A 94 -10.43 -4.41 5.44
N ALA A 95 -10.86 -3.55 6.37
CA ALA A 95 -10.16 -2.31 6.70
C ALA A 95 -8.77 -2.55 7.33
N TRP A 96 -8.59 -3.66 8.04
CA TRP A 96 -7.28 -4.09 8.52
C TRP A 96 -6.38 -4.54 7.36
N LEU A 97 -6.88 -5.41 6.47
CA LEU A 97 -6.16 -5.86 5.27
C LEU A 97 -5.78 -4.67 4.37
N ALA A 98 -6.71 -3.75 4.12
CA ALA A 98 -6.46 -2.55 3.33
C ALA A 98 -5.34 -1.68 3.94
N ARG A 99 -5.27 -1.57 5.26
CA ARG A 99 -4.18 -0.86 5.94
C ARG A 99 -2.84 -1.56 5.80
N GLN A 100 -2.80 -2.89 5.88
CA GLN A 100 -1.58 -3.66 5.65
C GLN A 100 -1.09 -3.50 4.22
N VAL A 101 -1.98 -3.64 3.22
CA VAL A 101 -1.63 -3.42 1.81
C VAL A 101 -1.20 -1.98 1.54
N SER A 102 -1.84 -0.98 2.16
CA SER A 102 -1.45 0.44 1.97
C SER A 102 -0.07 0.79 2.51
N ARG A 103 0.45 -0.01 3.45
CA ARG A 103 1.78 0.13 4.04
C ARG A 103 2.80 -0.84 3.45
N TRP A 104 2.35 -1.73 2.56
CA TRP A 104 3.18 -2.74 1.94
C TRP A 104 4.07 -2.06 0.90
N ASP A 105 5.38 -2.12 1.10
CA ASP A 105 6.36 -1.69 0.10
C ASP A 105 6.61 -2.87 -0.86
N PRO A 106 6.25 -2.74 -2.16
CA PRO A 106 6.52 -3.79 -3.13
C PRO A 106 7.99 -4.16 -3.26
N ARG A 107 8.92 -3.24 -2.91
CA ARG A 107 10.38 -3.48 -3.02
C ARG A 107 10.95 -4.31 -1.87
N HIS A 108 10.26 -4.30 -0.71
CA HIS A 108 10.60 -5.11 0.46
C HIS A 108 9.35 -5.84 0.95
N PRO A 109 8.89 -6.87 0.22
CA PRO A 109 7.63 -7.51 0.53
C PRO A 109 7.71 -8.30 1.84
N ASP A 110 7.17 -7.74 2.93
CA ASP A 110 6.92 -8.50 4.17
C ASP A 110 5.67 -9.36 4.01
N ILE A 111 5.84 -10.51 3.36
CA ILE A 111 4.75 -11.49 3.14
C ILE A 111 4.18 -12.02 4.46
N ALA A 112 4.97 -12.04 5.54
CA ALA A 112 4.53 -12.51 6.84
C ALA A 112 3.49 -11.58 7.47
N ALA A 113 3.46 -10.29 7.08
CA ALA A 113 2.44 -9.35 7.50
C ALA A 113 1.04 -9.67 6.92
N LEU A 114 0.99 -10.33 5.76
CA LEU A 114 -0.25 -10.69 5.05
C LEU A 114 -0.69 -12.14 5.31
N ALA A 115 0.01 -12.87 6.18
CA ALA A 115 -0.28 -14.27 6.47
C ALA A 115 -1.71 -14.46 7.00
N PRO A 116 -2.48 -15.44 6.47
CA PRO A 116 -3.84 -15.73 6.91
C PRO A 116 -3.96 -16.07 8.41
N ASP A 117 -2.85 -16.50 9.02
CA ASP A 117 -2.78 -16.93 10.41
C ASP A 117 -2.72 -15.76 11.41
N ARG A 118 -2.42 -14.55 10.92
CA ARG A 118 -2.48 -13.31 11.73
C ARG A 118 -3.88 -12.73 11.84
N LEU A 119 -4.86 -13.27 11.11
CA LEU A 119 -6.25 -12.87 11.27
C LEU A 119 -6.82 -13.48 12.55
N PRO A 120 -7.53 -12.69 13.37
CA PRO A 120 -8.28 -13.19 14.50
C PRO A 120 -9.16 -14.40 14.12
N ALA A 121 -9.24 -15.40 15.00
CA ALA A 121 -9.93 -16.66 14.71
C ALA A 121 -11.42 -16.47 14.35
N ASP A 122 -12.04 -15.36 14.78
CA ASP A 122 -13.41 -14.97 14.50
C ASP A 122 -13.65 -14.43 13.07
N VAL A 123 -12.58 -14.24 12.29
CA VAL A 123 -12.66 -13.79 10.89
C VAL A 123 -12.76 -15.00 9.94
N GLU A 124 -13.98 -15.43 9.65
CA GLU A 124 -14.25 -16.52 8.70
C GLU A 124 -14.79 -16.00 7.35
N GLY A 125 -14.81 -16.88 6.34
CA GLY A 125 -15.38 -16.58 5.02
C GLY A 125 -14.47 -15.75 4.09
N GLU A 126 -15.06 -14.75 3.43
CA GLU A 126 -14.45 -14.00 2.32
C GLU A 126 -13.18 -13.23 2.71
N ALA A 127 -13.12 -12.68 3.92
CA ALA A 127 -11.96 -11.92 4.39
C ALA A 127 -10.71 -12.81 4.50
N ARG A 128 -10.86 -14.07 4.94
CA ARG A 128 -9.75 -15.04 5.00
C ARG A 128 -9.35 -15.52 3.59
N GLN A 129 -10.30 -15.64 2.67
CA GLN A 129 -10.02 -15.94 1.27
C GLN A 129 -9.23 -14.80 0.61
N LEU A 130 -9.62 -13.54 0.85
CA LEU A 130 -8.91 -12.35 0.37
C LEU A 130 -7.49 -12.30 0.94
N ALA A 131 -7.31 -12.57 2.23
CA ALA A 131 -5.99 -12.62 2.84
C ALA A 131 -5.09 -13.71 2.22
N ARG A 132 -5.62 -14.91 1.95
CA ARG A 132 -4.89 -15.97 1.23
C ARG A 132 -4.49 -15.53 -0.18
N ALA A 133 -5.38 -14.85 -0.91
CA ALA A 133 -5.10 -14.35 -2.24
C ALA A 133 -4.01 -13.27 -2.23
N LEU A 134 -4.07 -12.34 -1.27
CA LEU A 134 -3.05 -11.30 -1.08
C LEU A 134 -1.70 -11.89 -0.66
N HIS A 135 -1.70 -12.87 0.26
CA HIS A 135 -0.49 -13.58 0.67
C HIS A 135 0.16 -14.31 -0.51
N SER A 136 -0.63 -15.01 -1.33
CA SER A 136 -0.15 -15.68 -2.54
C SER A 136 0.40 -14.68 -3.57
N LEU A 137 -0.26 -13.54 -3.77
CA LEU A 137 0.23 -12.47 -4.62
C LEU A 137 1.56 -11.90 -4.11
N GLY A 138 1.66 -11.65 -2.80
CA GLY A 138 2.89 -11.20 -2.15
C GLY A 138 4.06 -12.16 -2.40
N GLY A 139 3.84 -13.46 -2.18
CA GLY A 139 4.86 -14.49 -2.45
C GLY A 139 5.24 -14.59 -3.93
N ARG A 140 4.31 -14.37 -4.86
CA ARG A 140 4.62 -14.31 -6.31
C ARG A 140 5.47 -13.10 -6.67
N VAL A 141 5.20 -11.94 -6.06
CA VAL A 141 5.99 -10.72 -6.25
C VAL A 141 7.40 -10.91 -5.68
N GLU A 142 7.53 -11.43 -4.47
CA GLU A 142 8.81 -11.75 -3.86
C GLU A 142 9.64 -12.72 -4.72
N ALA A 143 9.04 -13.82 -5.17
CA ALA A 143 9.71 -14.78 -6.06
C ALA A 143 10.08 -14.18 -7.43
N GLN A 144 9.36 -13.17 -7.91
CA GLN A 144 9.71 -12.47 -9.16
C GLN A 144 10.88 -11.52 -8.95
N LEU A 145 10.87 -10.73 -7.87
CA LEU A 145 11.98 -9.87 -7.49
C LEU A 145 13.26 -10.66 -7.24
N GLU A 146 13.15 -11.81 -6.56
CA GLU A 146 14.31 -12.67 -6.31
C GLU A 146 14.88 -13.27 -7.60
N ARG A 147 14.01 -13.64 -8.56
CA ARG A 147 14.46 -14.08 -9.89
C ARG A 147 15.13 -12.97 -10.68
N GLU A 148 14.61 -11.74 -10.62
CA GLU A 148 15.21 -10.57 -11.25
C GLU A 148 16.61 -10.30 -10.67
N ARG A 149 16.74 -10.30 -9.33
CA ARG A 149 18.03 -10.16 -8.64
C ARG A 149 19.04 -11.23 -9.05
N ASN A 150 18.63 -12.50 -9.06
CA ASN A 150 19.49 -13.61 -9.46
C ASN A 150 19.88 -13.54 -10.93
N PHE A 151 18.94 -13.21 -11.83
CA PHE A 151 19.21 -13.02 -13.25
C PHE A 151 20.25 -11.92 -13.48
N THR A 152 20.08 -10.75 -12.84
CA THR A 152 21.04 -9.65 -12.94
C THR A 152 22.41 -10.08 -12.44
N ARG A 153 22.49 -10.77 -11.30
CA ARG A 153 23.74 -11.27 -10.75
C ARG A 153 24.42 -12.25 -11.72
N ASP A 154 23.69 -13.23 -12.23
CA ASP A 154 24.25 -14.27 -13.09
C ASP A 154 24.66 -13.70 -14.44
N ALA A 155 23.85 -12.80 -15.02
CA ALA A 155 24.20 -12.08 -16.24
C ALA A 155 25.53 -11.31 -16.11
N SER A 156 25.83 -10.71 -14.94
CA SER A 156 27.13 -10.08 -14.71
C SER A 156 28.30 -11.02 -14.92
N HIS A 157 28.21 -12.22 -14.35
CA HIS A 157 29.30 -13.19 -14.35
C HIS A 157 29.46 -13.82 -15.75
N GLU A 158 28.33 -14.17 -16.36
CA GLU A 158 28.29 -14.76 -17.69
C GLU A 158 28.71 -13.77 -18.79
N LEU A 159 28.53 -12.46 -18.61
CA LEU A 159 29.00 -11.44 -19.55
C LEU A 159 30.46 -11.04 -19.34
N ARG A 160 30.98 -11.05 -18.10
CA ARG A 160 32.40 -10.73 -17.85
C ARG A 160 33.35 -11.78 -18.41
N THR A 161 32.96 -13.05 -18.36
CA THR A 161 33.79 -14.16 -18.84
C THR A 161 34.19 -14.01 -20.32
N PRO A 162 33.25 -13.83 -21.28
CA PRO A 162 33.61 -13.64 -22.68
C PRO A 162 34.35 -12.33 -22.93
N LEU A 163 34.06 -11.25 -22.19
CA LEU A 163 34.81 -10.00 -22.29
C LEU A 163 36.27 -10.17 -21.85
N THR A 164 36.50 -10.92 -20.78
CA THR A 164 37.84 -11.28 -20.31
C THR A 164 38.59 -12.08 -21.37
N VAL A 165 37.93 -13.06 -22.01
CA VAL A 165 38.52 -13.85 -23.11
C VAL A 165 38.89 -12.95 -24.30
N ILE A 166 37.98 -12.06 -24.73
CA ILE A 166 38.25 -11.12 -25.83
C ILE A 166 39.44 -10.21 -25.49
N ARG A 167 39.52 -9.73 -24.25
CA ARG A 167 40.63 -8.89 -23.78
C ARG A 167 41.95 -9.65 -23.82
N VAL A 168 42.02 -10.81 -23.19
CA VAL A 168 43.24 -11.64 -23.16
C VAL A 168 43.70 -12.02 -24.57
N ALA A 169 42.77 -12.43 -25.45
CA ALA A 169 43.11 -12.75 -26.84
C ALA A 169 43.63 -11.52 -27.61
N SER A 170 43.05 -10.34 -27.36
CA SER A 170 43.50 -9.08 -27.98
C SER A 170 44.86 -8.64 -27.43
N ASP A 171 45.11 -8.82 -26.13
CA ASP A 171 46.39 -8.53 -25.48
C ASP A 171 47.49 -9.43 -26.05
N MET A 172 47.24 -10.75 -26.14
CA MET A 172 48.18 -11.71 -26.73
C MET A 172 48.48 -11.39 -28.19
N ALA A 173 47.46 -11.04 -28.99
CA ALA A 173 47.64 -10.70 -30.40
C ALA A 173 48.40 -9.38 -30.61
N LEU A 174 48.43 -8.48 -29.61
CA LEU A 174 49.22 -7.25 -29.66
C LEU A 174 50.69 -7.48 -29.25
N ASP A 175 50.97 -8.56 -28.51
CA ASP A 175 52.30 -8.93 -28.05
C ASP A 175 53.09 -9.75 -29.10
N GLU A 176 52.43 -10.20 -30.17
CA GLU A 176 53.11 -10.90 -31.27
C GLU A 176 54.07 -9.97 -32.05
N PRO A 177 55.27 -10.45 -32.43
CA PRO A 177 56.18 -9.70 -33.29
C PRO A 177 55.56 -9.46 -34.68
N GLU A 178 55.84 -8.31 -35.30
CA GLU A 178 55.48 -7.97 -36.69
C GLU A 178 53.97 -7.83 -37.00
N VAL A 179 53.13 -7.50 -36.02
CA VAL A 179 51.71 -7.22 -36.26
C VAL A 179 51.54 -5.96 -37.12
N PRO A 180 50.85 -6.01 -38.28
CA PRO A 180 50.69 -4.85 -39.15
C PRO A 180 50.02 -3.68 -38.42
N PRO A 181 50.41 -2.41 -38.65
CA PRO A 181 49.84 -1.25 -37.94
C PRO A 181 48.32 -1.13 -38.05
N ARG A 182 47.73 -1.62 -39.15
CA ARG A 182 46.27 -1.66 -39.35
C ARG A 182 45.59 -2.66 -38.40
N VAL A 183 46.22 -3.79 -38.11
CA VAL A 183 45.73 -4.83 -37.20
C VAL A 183 45.85 -4.32 -35.76
N VAL A 184 46.98 -3.71 -35.40
CA VAL A 184 47.18 -3.05 -34.09
C VAL A 184 46.05 -2.05 -33.80
N ARG A 185 45.74 -1.15 -34.73
CA ARG A 185 44.63 -0.20 -34.57
C ARG A 185 43.27 -0.88 -34.40
N SER A 186 43.05 -2.00 -35.09
CA SER A 186 41.81 -2.77 -34.98
C SER A 186 41.68 -3.46 -33.62
N LEU A 187 42.77 -4.07 -33.12
CA LEU A 187 42.84 -4.72 -31.81
C LEU A 187 42.64 -3.71 -30.67
N GLN A 188 43.30 -2.55 -30.74
CA GLN A 188 43.09 -1.46 -29.78
C GLN A 188 41.64 -0.95 -29.79
N ARG A 189 40.98 -0.92 -30.95
CA ARG A 189 39.56 -0.57 -31.05
C ARG A 189 38.67 -1.63 -30.39
N ILE A 190 38.97 -2.92 -30.58
CA ILE A 190 38.27 -4.04 -29.92
C ILE A 190 38.42 -3.95 -28.40
N GLN A 191 39.65 -3.73 -27.89
CA GLN A 191 39.90 -3.54 -26.46
C GLN A 191 39.11 -2.35 -25.89
N ARG A 192 39.05 -1.23 -26.62
CA ARG A 192 38.28 -0.05 -26.20
C ARG A 192 36.79 -0.38 -26.10
N SER A 193 36.21 -0.98 -27.14
CA SER A 193 34.80 -1.40 -27.11
C SER A 193 34.52 -2.45 -26.02
N GLY A 194 35.50 -3.32 -25.71
CA GLY A 194 35.44 -4.26 -24.58
C GLY A 194 35.29 -3.55 -23.23
N ARG A 195 36.16 -2.55 -22.97
CA ARG A 195 36.08 -1.73 -21.75
C ARG A 195 34.79 -0.93 -21.66
N ASP A 196 34.32 -0.39 -22.77
CA ASP A 196 33.05 0.34 -22.82
C ASP A 196 31.87 -0.58 -22.47
N MET A 197 31.88 -1.82 -22.98
CA MET A 197 30.88 -2.84 -22.61
C MET A 197 30.95 -3.21 -21.13
N GLU A 198 32.15 -3.41 -20.57
CA GLU A 198 32.33 -3.68 -19.13
C GLU A 198 31.74 -2.55 -18.28
N ALA A 199 32.01 -1.30 -18.64
CA ALA A 199 31.50 -0.13 -17.93
C ALA A 199 29.96 -0.01 -17.99
N VAL A 200 29.35 -0.30 -19.14
CA VAL A 200 27.90 -0.30 -19.31
C VAL A 200 27.25 -1.45 -18.53
N ILE A 201 27.84 -2.65 -18.57
CA ILE A 201 27.38 -3.81 -17.79
C ILE A 201 27.45 -3.48 -16.30
N ASP A 202 28.58 -2.98 -15.80
CA ASP A 202 28.71 -2.60 -14.41
C ASP A 202 27.68 -1.52 -14.00
N ALA A 203 27.42 -0.52 -14.85
CA ALA A 203 26.39 0.49 -14.59
C ALA A 203 24.97 -0.11 -14.52
N PHE A 204 24.59 -0.97 -15.48
CA PHE A 204 23.29 -1.63 -15.48
C PHE A 204 23.09 -2.56 -14.28
N LEU A 205 24.14 -3.27 -13.87
CA LEU A 205 24.09 -4.16 -12.71
C LEU A 205 23.94 -3.38 -11.40
N ILE A 206 24.58 -2.22 -11.30
CA ILE A 206 24.41 -1.31 -10.16
C ILE A 206 22.96 -0.83 -10.11
N LEU A 207 22.39 -0.37 -11.23
CA LEU A 207 21.00 0.08 -11.32
C LEU A 207 20.00 -1.04 -11.00
N ALA A 208 20.24 -2.26 -11.47
CA ALA A 208 19.35 -3.40 -11.23
C ALA A 208 19.46 -3.99 -9.82
N ARG A 209 20.52 -3.66 -9.05
CA ARG A 209 20.74 -4.15 -7.68
C ARG A 209 20.11 -3.31 -6.57
N GLU A 210 19.45 -2.21 -6.90
CA GLU A 210 18.82 -1.27 -5.93
C GLU A 210 17.79 -1.94 -4.99
N SER A 211 17.46 -3.21 -5.23
CA SER A 211 16.35 -3.90 -4.57
C SER A 211 16.71 -4.98 -3.55
N GLY A 212 17.96 -5.38 -3.24
CA GLY A 212 18.11 -6.37 -2.12
C GLY A 212 19.37 -7.20 -1.94
N VAL A 213 20.47 -6.94 -2.65
CA VAL A 213 21.79 -7.41 -2.22
C VAL A 213 22.58 -6.16 -1.92
N GLU A 214 22.54 -5.69 -0.67
CA GLU A 214 23.46 -4.63 -0.23
C GLU A 214 24.87 -5.13 -0.57
N PRO A 215 25.55 -4.51 -1.55
CA PRO A 215 26.96 -4.79 -1.70
C PRO A 215 27.61 -4.39 -0.38
N GLN A 216 28.62 -5.12 0.07
CA GLN A 216 29.27 -4.86 1.36
C GLN A 216 29.62 -3.38 1.44
N SER A 217 28.79 -2.65 2.19
CA SER A 217 28.93 -1.22 2.34
C SER A 217 29.94 -1.04 3.44
N GLU A 218 30.99 -0.32 3.11
CA GLU A 218 32.07 -0.02 4.03
C GLU A 218 32.34 1.48 4.00
N TRP A 219 32.97 1.98 5.06
CA TRP A 219 33.48 3.33 5.07
C TRP A 219 34.79 3.35 4.28
N PHE A 220 34.85 4.19 3.26
CA PHE A 220 36.06 4.40 2.47
C PHE A 220 36.29 5.89 2.19
N ASP A 221 37.54 6.27 1.95
CA ASP A 221 37.92 7.63 1.57
C ASP A 221 37.65 7.85 0.08
N VAL A 222 36.82 8.84 -0.23
CA VAL A 222 36.47 9.20 -1.61
C VAL A 222 37.70 9.66 -2.40
N CYS A 223 38.69 10.29 -1.75
CA CYS A 223 39.90 10.73 -2.42
C CYS A 223 40.74 9.56 -2.92
N ASP A 224 40.80 8.45 -2.19
CA ASP A 224 41.59 7.29 -2.59
C ASP A 224 41.02 6.67 -3.88
N VAL A 225 39.69 6.49 -3.94
CA VAL A 225 38.98 6.02 -5.15
C VAL A 225 39.20 6.96 -6.34
N VAL A 226 39.09 8.27 -6.11
CA VAL A 226 39.29 9.27 -7.17
C VAL A 226 40.73 9.26 -7.69
N GLN A 227 41.71 9.06 -6.81
CA GLN A 227 43.12 8.97 -7.20
C GLN A 227 43.40 7.73 -8.05
N GLU A 228 42.88 6.56 -7.66
CA GLU A 228 43.03 5.31 -8.41
C GLU A 228 42.42 5.40 -9.82
N GLU A 229 41.20 5.95 -9.93
CA GLU A 229 40.55 6.15 -11.22
C GLU A 229 41.25 7.22 -12.07
N ALA A 230 41.80 8.27 -11.45
CA ALA A 230 42.60 9.29 -12.14
C ALA A 230 43.90 8.72 -12.71
N GLU A 231 44.60 7.84 -11.99
CA GLU A 231 45.78 7.13 -12.51
C GLU A 231 45.43 6.25 -13.71
N SER A 232 44.32 5.50 -13.60
CA SER A 232 43.80 4.70 -14.71
C SER A 232 43.45 5.56 -15.93
N ALA A 233 42.87 6.74 -15.71
CA ALA A 233 42.53 7.69 -16.77
C ALA A 233 43.75 8.37 -17.41
N ARG A 234 44.82 8.63 -16.64
CA ARG A 234 46.09 9.16 -17.20
C ARG A 234 46.69 8.21 -18.23
N MET A 235 46.62 6.90 -17.99
CA MET A 235 47.09 5.91 -18.97
C MET A 235 46.31 5.97 -20.29
N LEU A 236 45.04 6.42 -20.28
CA LEU A 236 44.23 6.58 -21.49
C LEU A 236 44.59 7.83 -22.30
N LEU A 237 45.20 8.85 -21.67
CA LEU A 237 45.60 10.08 -22.35
C LEU A 237 46.82 9.87 -23.25
N GLY A 238 47.71 8.92 -22.93
CA GLY A 238 48.90 8.64 -23.72
C GLY A 238 49.74 9.91 -23.97
N GLU A 239 49.96 10.25 -25.25
CA GLU A 239 50.68 11.47 -25.66
C GLU A 239 49.77 12.68 -25.94
N LYS A 240 48.47 12.60 -25.62
CA LYS A 240 47.57 13.75 -25.80
C LYS A 240 48.07 14.94 -24.96
N PRO A 241 48.04 16.18 -25.48
CA PRO A 241 48.40 17.38 -24.73
C PRO A 241 47.29 17.79 -23.75
N VAL A 242 46.97 16.89 -22.82
CA VAL A 242 45.91 17.04 -21.82
C VAL A 242 46.53 16.80 -20.44
N VAL A 243 46.35 17.77 -19.55
CA VAL A 243 46.80 17.68 -18.15
C VAL A 243 45.63 17.18 -17.30
N LEU A 244 45.85 16.12 -16.53
CA LEU A 244 44.86 15.58 -15.58
C LEU A 244 45.28 15.86 -14.15
N ASP A 245 44.60 16.82 -13.53
CA ASP A 245 44.85 17.29 -12.18
C ASP A 245 43.77 16.81 -11.21
N VAL A 246 44.22 16.40 -10.03
CA VAL A 246 43.35 15.97 -8.93
C VAL A 246 43.61 16.85 -7.72
N HIS A 247 42.57 17.51 -7.25
CA HIS A 247 42.60 18.38 -6.08
C HIS A 247 41.69 17.81 -4.99
N CYS A 248 42.29 17.34 -3.91
CA CYS A 248 41.57 16.89 -2.72
C CYS A 248 41.57 18.01 -1.67
N ASN A 249 40.52 18.84 -1.67
CA ASN A 249 40.32 19.92 -0.69
C ASN A 249 39.71 19.41 0.63
N GLY A 250 39.21 18.17 0.61
CA GLY A 250 38.78 17.43 1.79
C GLY A 250 38.99 15.93 1.59
N ARG A 251 38.65 15.15 2.61
CA ARG A 251 38.66 13.68 2.58
C ARG A 251 37.32 13.12 3.11
N PRO A 252 36.23 13.30 2.34
CA PRO A 252 34.93 12.81 2.78
C PRO A 252 34.95 11.29 2.81
N GLN A 253 34.47 10.72 3.91
CA GLN A 253 34.21 9.29 3.99
C GLN A 253 32.79 9.00 3.54
N LEU A 254 32.62 7.96 2.73
CA LEU A 254 31.32 7.52 2.23
C LEU A 254 31.04 6.11 2.73
N TYR A 255 29.85 5.89 3.29
CA TYR A 255 29.34 4.56 3.61
C TYR A 255 28.51 4.06 2.44
N ALA A 256 29.16 3.32 1.54
CA ALA A 256 28.54 2.77 0.35
C ALA A 256 29.39 1.60 -0.18
N PRO A 257 28.92 0.90 -1.21
CA PRO A 257 29.77 0.01 -1.99
C PRO A 257 30.86 0.81 -2.74
N PRO A 258 32.16 0.65 -2.43
CA PRO A 258 33.22 1.42 -3.10
C PRO A 258 33.21 1.26 -4.62
N ARG A 259 32.90 0.04 -5.08
CA ARG A 259 32.83 -0.32 -6.50
C ARG A 259 31.84 0.54 -7.30
N VAL A 260 30.78 1.06 -6.67
CA VAL A 260 29.83 1.97 -7.35
C VAL A 260 30.52 3.29 -7.68
N LEU A 261 31.31 3.83 -6.74
CA LEU A 261 32.02 5.08 -6.96
C LEU A 261 33.13 4.91 -8.01
N HIS A 262 33.87 3.81 -8.00
CA HIS A 262 34.83 3.47 -9.06
C HIS A 262 34.19 3.53 -10.45
N VAL A 263 33.02 2.92 -10.63
CA VAL A 263 32.32 2.91 -11.92
C VAL A 263 31.89 4.32 -12.33
N VAL A 264 31.33 5.11 -11.42
CA VAL A 264 30.87 6.48 -11.71
C VAL A 264 32.05 7.38 -12.07
N ILE A 265 33.07 7.45 -11.22
CA ILE A 265 34.24 8.31 -11.42
C ILE A 265 35.02 7.87 -12.67
N GLY A 266 35.25 6.56 -12.83
CA GLY A 266 35.91 6.01 -14.01
C GLY A 266 35.17 6.35 -15.30
N ASN A 267 33.83 6.34 -15.32
CA ASN A 267 33.05 6.74 -16.49
C ASN A 267 33.16 8.24 -16.79
N LEU A 268 33.08 9.10 -15.77
CA LEU A 268 33.23 10.54 -15.95
C LEU A 268 34.62 10.89 -16.48
N LEU A 269 35.66 10.31 -15.90
CA LEU A 269 37.05 10.50 -16.32
C LEU A 269 37.33 9.96 -17.73
N ARG A 270 36.82 8.76 -18.06
CA ARG A 270 36.94 8.22 -19.43
C ARG A 270 36.31 9.16 -20.44
N ASN A 271 35.12 9.68 -20.16
CA ASN A 271 34.45 10.63 -21.04
C ASN A 271 35.26 11.92 -21.16
N ALA A 272 35.68 12.52 -20.05
CA ALA A 272 36.49 13.74 -20.05
C ALA A 272 37.77 13.60 -20.89
N CYS A 273 38.51 12.50 -20.72
CA CYS A 273 39.73 12.20 -21.47
C CYS A 273 39.47 11.88 -22.96
N ALA A 274 38.33 11.25 -23.27
CA ALA A 274 37.96 10.93 -24.64
C ALA A 274 37.60 12.18 -25.45
N TYR A 275 36.87 13.13 -24.84
CA TYR A 275 36.35 14.34 -25.50
C TYR A 275 37.23 15.58 -25.35
N THR A 276 38.34 15.49 -24.63
CA THR A 276 39.37 16.53 -24.56
C THR A 276 40.55 16.15 -25.43
N ASP A 277 40.78 16.90 -26.51
CA ASP A 277 41.94 16.70 -27.40
C ASP A 277 43.17 17.50 -26.95
N ARG A 278 42.95 18.64 -26.31
CA ARG A 278 43.97 19.51 -25.71
C ARG A 278 43.39 20.30 -24.55
N GLY A 279 44.19 20.53 -23.50
CA GLY A 279 43.79 21.35 -22.36
C GLY A 279 43.87 20.59 -21.04
N THR A 280 42.81 20.65 -20.23
CA THR A 280 42.83 20.18 -18.84
C THR A 280 41.58 19.40 -18.47
N VAL A 281 41.77 18.31 -17.72
CA VAL A 281 40.74 17.59 -16.99
C VAL A 281 41.05 17.76 -15.50
N ALA A 282 40.17 18.44 -14.77
CA ALA A 282 40.33 18.71 -13.35
C ALA A 282 39.29 17.94 -12.54
N VAL A 283 39.75 17.20 -11.53
CA VAL A 283 38.88 16.55 -10.55
C VAL A 283 39.07 17.23 -9.21
N THR A 284 37.98 17.74 -8.63
CA THR A 284 37.99 18.37 -7.31
C THR A 284 37.14 17.55 -6.34
N VAL A 285 37.73 17.14 -5.22
CA VAL A 285 37.04 16.47 -4.12
C VAL A 285 36.90 17.45 -2.97
N ASP A 286 35.67 17.88 -2.72
CA ASP A 286 35.29 18.75 -1.61
C ASP A 286 34.47 17.95 -0.58
N PRO A 287 34.32 18.43 0.67
CA PRO A 287 33.49 17.76 1.67
C PRO A 287 32.03 17.50 1.25
N ALA A 288 31.52 18.29 0.30
CA ALA A 288 30.15 18.20 -0.20
C ALA A 288 29.99 17.31 -1.44
N GLY A 289 31.08 16.91 -2.11
CA GLY A 289 31.00 16.09 -3.32
C GLY A 289 32.24 16.11 -4.20
N VAL A 290 32.14 15.42 -5.34
CA VAL A 290 33.19 15.33 -6.36
C VAL A 290 32.75 16.04 -7.62
N THR A 291 33.60 16.91 -8.15
CA THR A 291 33.39 17.61 -9.43
C THR A 291 34.44 17.17 -10.44
N VAL A 292 34.00 16.74 -11.63
CA VAL A 292 34.88 16.48 -12.78
C VAL A 292 34.59 17.54 -13.83
N SER A 293 35.63 18.30 -14.22
CA SER A 293 35.54 19.35 -15.24
C SER A 293 36.54 19.08 -16.34
N ASP A 294 36.14 19.29 -17.59
CA ASP A 294 37.00 19.17 -18.76
C ASP A 294 36.92 20.41 -19.65
N THR A 295 37.96 20.64 -20.45
CA THR A 295 38.01 21.73 -21.43
C THR A 295 37.75 21.22 -22.85
N GLY A 296 37.02 20.12 -22.99
CA GLY A 296 36.70 19.48 -24.27
C GLY A 296 35.62 20.23 -25.05
N ILE A 297 35.08 19.55 -26.07
CA ILE A 297 34.10 20.11 -27.02
C ILE A 297 32.75 20.49 -26.38
N GLY A 298 32.51 20.07 -25.13
CA GLY A 298 31.24 20.24 -24.42
C GLY A 298 30.09 19.46 -25.06
N MET A 299 28.91 19.56 -24.47
CA MET A 299 27.67 19.02 -25.04
C MET A 299 26.84 20.16 -25.65
N ALA A 300 26.34 19.97 -26.88
CA ALA A 300 25.36 20.88 -27.46
C ALA A 300 24.13 20.95 -26.54
N ARG A 301 23.63 22.16 -26.25
CA ARG A 301 22.41 22.32 -25.44
C ARG A 301 21.27 21.54 -26.11
N PRO A 302 20.46 20.79 -25.34
CA PRO A 302 19.26 20.18 -25.90
C PRO A 302 18.39 21.30 -26.46
N SER A 303 18.14 21.25 -27.77
CA SER A 303 17.16 22.11 -28.41
C SER A 303 15.80 21.83 -27.78
N ALA A 304 15.23 22.81 -27.09
CA ALA A 304 13.89 22.78 -26.50
C ALA A 304 12.79 22.84 -27.59
N GLN A 305 12.80 21.90 -28.54
CA GLN A 305 11.77 21.71 -29.55
C GLN A 305 11.27 20.27 -29.42
N GLY A 306 10.31 20.06 -28.51
CA GLY A 306 9.71 18.74 -28.28
C GLY A 306 8.61 18.70 -27.22
N GLN A 307 7.99 19.82 -26.87
CA GLN A 307 6.78 19.86 -26.04
C GLN A 307 5.74 20.77 -26.70
N ALA A 308 5.14 20.26 -27.77
CA ALA A 308 3.83 20.63 -28.26
C ALA A 308 3.44 19.65 -29.38
N MET A 309 2.95 18.47 -29.01
CA MET A 309 1.85 17.78 -29.72
C MET A 309 1.27 16.68 -28.84
#